data_AF-A0A7C6S6G9-F1
#
_entry.id   AF-A0A7C6S6G9-F1
#
_cell.length_a   1.000
_cell.length_b   1.000
_cell.length_c   1.000
_cell.angle_alpha   90.00
_cell.angle_beta   90.00
_cell.angle_gamma   90.00
#
_symmetry.space_group_name_H-M   'P 1'
#
loop_
_entity.id
_entity.type
_entity.pdbx_description
1 polymer ?
#
loop_
_entity_poly.entity_id
_entity_poly.type
_entity_poly.pdbx_seq_one_letter_code
_entity_poly.pdbx_strand_id
1 'polypeptide(L)'
;MRLIDADRLKAEIMGWCVVTDDLFGMGKFHERELILQAIEESPTIDAVPVVRGKWNPIFKGADTCECSVCKSEGFSDSDFGFIATPYCPNCGAKMEVEP
;
A
#
# COMPACT_ATOMS: atom_id res chain seq x y z
N MET A 1 4.73 -12.57 3.80
CA MET A 1 3.26 -12.43 3.97
C MET A 1 2.67 -12.22 2.60
N ARG A 2 1.65 -12.99 2.21
CA ARG A 2 0.92 -12.79 0.94
C ARG A 2 -0.02 -11.61 1.09
N LEU A 3 0.05 -10.64 0.16
CA LEU A 3 -0.90 -9.52 0.10
C LEU A 3 -1.81 -9.72 -1.11
N ILE A 4 -3.11 -9.50 -0.90
CA ILE A 4 -4.15 -9.64 -1.93
C ILE A 4 -4.96 -8.35 -1.99
N ASP A 5 -5.45 -8.00 -3.17
CA ASP A 5 -6.41 -6.91 -3.34
C ASP A 5 -7.78 -7.38 -2.84
N ALA A 6 -8.14 -6.93 -1.63
CA ALA A 6 -9.38 -7.33 -0.98
C ALA A 6 -10.63 -6.83 -1.72
N ASP A 7 -10.58 -5.63 -2.32
CA ASP A 7 -11.73 -5.03 -3.00
C ASP A 7 -12.00 -5.76 -4.32
N ARG A 8 -10.94 -6.07 -5.07
CA ARG A 8 -11.05 -6.89 -6.28
C ARG A 8 -11.60 -8.28 -5.97
N LEU A 9 -11.02 -8.98 -4.98
CA LEU A 9 -11.47 -10.33 -4.62
C LEU A 9 -12.93 -10.33 -4.17
N LYS A 10 -13.34 -9.32 -3.40
CA LYS A 10 -14.74 -9.18 -2.97
C LYS A 10 -15.68 -8.98 -4.16
N ALA A 11 -15.32 -8.13 -5.13
CA ALA A 11 -16.11 -7.91 -6.33
C ALA A 11 -16.27 -9.21 -7.14
N GLU A 12 -15.22 -10.02 -7.24
CA GLU A 12 -15.24 -11.32 -7.90
C GLU A 12 -16.19 -12.30 -7.19
N ILE A 13 -16.05 -12.48 -5.87
CA ILE A 13 -16.91 -13.36 -5.07
C ILE A 13 -18.38 -12.94 -5.18
N MET A 14 -18.66 -11.63 -5.15
CA MET A 14 -20.02 -11.11 -5.31
C MET A 14 -20.60 -11.33 -6.70
N GLY A 15 -19.77 -11.53 -7.72
CA GLY A 15 -20.18 -11.84 -9.08
C GLY A 15 -20.50 -13.32 -9.30
N TRP A 16 -20.18 -14.20 -8.34
CA TRP A 16 -20.47 -15.62 -8.46
C TRP A 16 -21.98 -15.89 -8.34
N CYS A 17 -22.53 -16.61 -9.31
CA CYS A 17 -23.90 -17.09 -9.24
C CYS A 17 -23.93 -18.29 -8.27
N VAL A 18 -24.25 -18.02 -7.00
CA VAL A 18 -24.38 -19.08 -6.00
C VAL A 18 -25.77 -19.68 -6.15
N VAL A 19 -25.84 -20.90 -6.70
CA VAL A 19 -27.08 -21.68 -6.66
C VAL A 19 -27.27 -22.11 -5.21
N THR A 20 -28.18 -21.46 -4.49
CA THR A 20 -28.57 -21.86 -3.14
C THR A 20 -29.48 -23.08 -3.19
N ASP A 21 -29.11 -24.13 -3.96
CA ASP A 21 -29.93 -25.33 -4.07
C ASP A 21 -29.79 -26.13 -2.78
N ASP A 22 -30.66 -25.83 -1.83
CA ASP A 22 -30.76 -26.46 -0.53
C ASP A 22 -31.52 -27.80 -0.59
N LEU A 23 -31.66 -28.38 -1.79
CA LEU A 23 -32.39 -29.64 -2.04
C LEU A 23 -31.96 -30.83 -1.16
N PHE A 24 -30.79 -30.77 -0.49
CA PHE A 24 -30.34 -31.79 0.48
C PHE A 24 -29.62 -31.24 1.73
N GLY A 25 -29.71 -29.93 2.04
CA GLY A 25 -29.05 -29.37 3.24
C GLY A 25 -27.50 -29.43 3.23
N MET A 26 -26.88 -29.75 2.09
CA MET A 26 -25.42 -29.78 1.89
C MET A 26 -24.81 -28.43 1.49
N GLY A 27 -25.64 -27.39 1.30
CA GLY A 27 -25.20 -26.06 0.83
C GLY A 27 -24.30 -25.29 1.81
N LYS A 28 -24.36 -25.57 3.12
CA LYS A 28 -23.60 -24.80 4.13
C LYS A 28 -22.10 -25.11 4.19
N PHE A 29 -21.66 -26.24 3.64
CA PHE A 29 -20.24 -26.64 3.70
C PHE A 29 -19.43 -26.21 2.46
N HIS A 30 -20.07 -26.05 1.30
CA HIS A 30 -19.36 -25.68 0.06
C HIS A 30 -18.98 -24.20 0.00
N GLU A 31 -19.76 -23.29 0.61
CA GLU A 31 -19.49 -21.85 0.53
C GLU A 31 -18.13 -21.45 1.13
N ARG A 32 -17.74 -22.09 2.24
CA ARG A 32 -16.45 -21.80 2.89
C ARG A 32 -15.27 -22.31 2.08
N GLU A 33 -15.38 -23.50 1.50
CA GLU A 33 -14.35 -24.09 0.66
C GLU A 33 -14.13 -23.25 -0.61
N LEU A 34 -15.22 -22.77 -1.23
CA LEU A 34 -15.15 -21.86 -2.38
C LEU A 34 -14.43 -20.55 -2.04
N ILE A 35 -14.71 -19.95 -0.87
CA ILE A 35 -14.03 -18.72 -0.44
C ILE A 35 -12.54 -18.97 -0.15
N LEU A 36 -12.21 -20.09 0.51
CA LEU A 36 -10.82 -20.45 0.78
C LEU A 36 -10.05 -20.67 -0.52
N GLN A 37 -10.67 -21.35 -1.49
CA GLN A 37 -10.09 -21.52 -2.82
C GLN A 37 -9.88 -20.16 -3.52
N ALA A 38 -10.86 -19.25 -3.45
CA ALA A 38 -10.73 -17.89 -3.99
C ALA A 38 -9.51 -17.15 -3.41
N ILE A 39 -9.30 -17.27 -2.10
CA ILE A 39 -8.18 -16.63 -1.40
C ILE A 39 -6.85 -17.24 -1.83
N GLU A 40 -6.79 -18.55 -2.06
CA GLU A 40 -5.58 -19.24 -2.54
C GLU A 40 -5.24 -18.95 -4.00
N GLU A 41 -6.27 -18.85 -4.86
CA GLU A 41 -6.11 -18.56 -6.29
C GLU A 41 -5.94 -17.07 -6.60
N SER A 42 -6.25 -16.20 -5.63
CA SER A 42 -6.15 -14.75 -5.80
C SER A 42 -4.70 -14.33 -6.10
N PRO A 43 -4.48 -13.49 -7.14
CA PRO A 43 -3.15 -13.02 -7.48
C PRO A 43 -2.56 -12.17 -6.35
N THR A 44 -1.28 -12.40 -6.07
CA THR A 44 -0.57 -11.61 -5.07
C THR A 44 -0.24 -10.24 -5.61
N ILE A 45 -0.49 -9.20 -4.81
CA ILE A 45 -0.09 -7.85 -5.16
C ILE A 45 1.31 -7.55 -4.63
N ASP A 46 2.10 -6.85 -5.44
CA ASP A 46 3.38 -6.30 -5.01
C ASP A 46 3.11 -4.97 -4.28
N ALA A 47 2.80 -5.09 -3.00
CA ALA A 47 2.57 -3.95 -2.12
C ALA A 47 3.70 -3.86 -1.10
N VAL A 48 4.35 -2.71 -1.08
CA VAL A 48 5.31 -2.35 -0.04
C VAL A 48 4.61 -1.55 1.06
N PRO A 49 4.94 -1.78 2.35
CA PRO A 49 4.43 -0.94 3.42
C PRO A 49 4.72 0.53 3.13
N VAL A 50 3.74 1.41 3.37
CA VAL A 50 3.97 2.85 3.26
C VAL A 50 4.95 3.25 4.36
N VAL A 51 6.18 3.55 3.96
CA VAL A 51 7.18 4.10 4.89
C VAL A 51 6.88 5.58 5.07
N ARG A 52 6.72 6.04 6.31
CA ARG A 52 6.57 7.46 6.63
C ARG A 52 7.92 8.05 6.98
N GLY A 53 8.25 9.20 6.40
CA GLY A 53 9.49 9.92 6.62
C GLY A 53 9.27 11.39 6.98
N LYS A 54 10.35 12.05 7.39
CA LYS A 54 10.41 13.50 7.60
C LYS A 54 11.63 14.07 6.91
N TRP A 55 11.51 15.30 6.40
CA TRP A 55 12.64 16.06 5.92
C TRP A 55 13.32 16.72 7.11
N ASN A 56 14.54 16.30 7.41
CA ASN A 56 15.33 16.87 8.49
C ASN A 56 16.37 17.82 7.92
N PRO A 57 16.47 19.07 8.39
CA PRO A 57 17.54 19.97 7.94
C PRO A 57 18.91 19.42 8.36
N ILE A 58 19.90 19.48 7.48
CA ILE A 58 21.25 18.96 7.75
C ILE A 58 21.97 19.83 8.80
N PHE A 59 21.71 21.14 8.79
CA PHE A 59 22.17 22.08 9.81
C PHE A 59 21.12 23.18 10.05
N LYS A 60 21.23 23.91 11.17
CA LYS A 60 20.29 25.00 11.48
C LYS A 60 20.37 26.10 10.42
N GLY A 61 19.25 26.36 9.73
CA GLY A 61 19.19 27.33 8.64
C GLY A 61 19.66 26.79 7.28
N ALA A 62 19.80 25.47 7.14
CA ALA A 62 20.14 24.85 5.86
C ALA A 62 18.96 24.92 4.89
N ASP A 63 19.27 25.30 3.65
CA ASP A 63 18.40 25.10 2.49
C ASP A 63 18.48 23.66 1.96
N THR A 64 19.08 22.74 2.72
CA THR A 64 19.23 21.32 2.39
C THR A 64 18.71 20.45 3.52
N CYS A 65 17.91 19.45 3.14
CA CYS A 65 17.30 18.49 4.06
C CYS A 65 17.69 17.07 3.68
N GLU A 66 17.67 16.16 4.64
CA GLU A 66 17.84 14.72 4.43
C GLU A 66 16.55 13.97 4.76
N CYS A 67 16.33 12.84 4.07
CA CYS A 67 15.25 11.93 4.41
C CYS A 67 15.57 11.19 5.71
N SER A 68 14.65 11.20 6.68
CA SER A 68 14.81 10.49 7.95
C SER A 68 14.96 8.96 7.81
N VAL A 69 14.52 8.38 6.68
CA VAL A 69 14.48 6.93 6.45
C VAL A 69 15.77 6.43 5.80
N CYS A 70 16.11 6.97 4.63
CA CYS A 70 17.26 6.50 3.84
C CYS A 70 18.46 7.44 3.89
N LYS A 71 18.38 8.56 4.61
CA LYS A 71 19.46 9.55 4.75
C LYS A 71 19.92 10.18 3.43
N SER A 72 19.15 10.00 2.35
CA SER A 72 19.43 10.69 1.10
C SER A 72 19.08 12.16 1.24
N GLU A 73 19.92 13.00 0.66
CA GLU A 73 19.66 14.43 0.52
C GLU A 73 18.41 14.64 -0.34
N GLY A 74 17.62 15.61 0.09
CA GLY A 74 16.43 16.08 -0.60
C GLY A 74 16.81 16.91 -1.82
N PHE A 75 15.95 16.90 -2.83
CA PHE A 75 16.19 17.63 -4.07
C PHE A 75 16.07 19.14 -3.81
N SER A 76 17.08 19.91 -4.19
CA SER A 76 17.04 21.37 -4.22
C SER A 76 16.94 21.83 -5.69
N ASP A 77 16.04 22.78 -5.94
CA ASP A 77 16.13 23.57 -7.18
C ASP A 77 17.13 24.70 -6.90
N SER A 78 18.10 24.88 -7.80
CA SER A 78 19.34 25.63 -7.56
C SER A 78 19.12 27.10 -7.18
N ASP A 79 17.90 27.61 -7.35
CA ASP A 79 17.56 29.02 -7.17
C ASP A 79 16.65 29.32 -5.95
N PHE A 80 16.02 28.32 -5.30
CA PHE A 80 14.97 28.57 -4.28
C PHE A 80 15.01 27.70 -3.01
N GLY A 81 16.10 26.98 -2.78
CA GLY A 81 16.27 26.16 -1.58
C GLY A 81 15.51 24.82 -1.64
N PHE A 82 15.46 24.11 -0.51
CA PHE A 82 14.92 22.76 -0.43
C PHE A 82 13.45 22.69 -0.85
N ILE A 83 13.12 21.87 -1.85
CA ILE A 83 11.74 21.58 -2.21
C ILE A 83 11.25 20.42 -1.33
N ALA A 84 10.41 20.73 -0.36
CA ALA A 84 9.74 19.73 0.48
C ALA A 84 8.74 18.91 -0.36
N THR A 85 9.24 17.87 -1.02
CA THR A 85 8.39 16.94 -1.76
C THR A 85 7.60 16.06 -0.79
N PRO A 86 6.35 15.70 -1.13
CA PRO A 86 5.53 14.81 -0.29
C PRO A 86 6.06 13.36 -0.24
N TYR A 87 7.06 13.03 -1.06
CA TYR A 87 7.70 11.72 -1.10
C TYR A 87 9.21 11.84 -1.28
N CYS A 88 9.98 10.95 -0.66
CA CYS A 88 11.41 10.82 -0.91
C CYS A 88 11.65 10.08 -2.24
N PRO A 89 12.41 10.64 -3.20
CA PRO A 89 12.65 10.00 -4.49
C PRO A 89 13.56 8.77 -4.41
N ASN A 90 14.36 8.64 -3.34
CA ASN A 90 15.30 7.53 -3.20
C ASN A 90 14.68 6.29 -2.55
N CYS A 91 13.78 6.46 -1.57
CA CYS A 91 13.18 5.34 -0.84
C CYS A 91 11.65 5.26 -0.91
N GLY A 92 10.98 6.19 -1.58
CA GLY A 92 9.51 6.22 -1.69
C GLY A 92 8.78 6.58 -0.39
N ALA A 93 9.50 6.95 0.67
CA ALA A 93 8.87 7.31 1.94
C ALA A 93 7.95 8.52 1.76
N LYS A 94 6.72 8.43 2.27
CA LYS A 94 5.77 9.54 2.30
C LYS A 94 6.16 10.50 3.41
N MET A 95 6.43 11.74 3.04
CA MET A 95 6.98 12.76 3.93
C MET A 95 5.85 13.48 4.66
N GLU A 96 6.00 13.64 5.98
CA GLU A 96 5.13 14.53 6.75
C GLU A 96 5.51 15.98 6.42
N VAL A 97 4.67 16.63 5.63
CA VAL A 97 4.75 18.07 5.39
C VAL A 97 3.91 18.72 6.48
N GLU A 98 4.56 19.34 7.47
CA GLU A 98 3.84 20.22 8.40
C GLU A 98 3.31 21.43 7.60
N PRO A 99 2.03 21.80 7.75
CA PRO A 99 1.39 22.87 6.99
C PRO A 99 1.91 24.28 7.33
#